data_AF-A0A0F0L6B0-F1
#
_entry.id   AF-A0A0F0L6B0-F1
#
_cell.length_a   1.000
_cell.length_b   1.000
_cell.length_c   1.000
_cell.angle_alpha   90.00
_cell.angle_beta   90.00
_cell.angle_gamma   90.00
#
_symmetry.space_group_name_H-M   'P 1'
#
loop_
_entity.id
_entity.type
_entity.pdbx_description
1 polymer ?
#
loop_
_entity_poly.entity_id
_entity_poly.type
_entity_poly.pdbx_seq_one_letter_code
_entity_poly.pdbx_strand_id
1 'polypeptide(L)'
;MTFGGPPQPQQPSPYTPPPAQPAPQQGQQSGQPAPEYSAQQYSQSRYTPPQFTQQPAYASPLAQPTAYTPPAPVAPSPAEALPALPVPTRKGRSVSLWLFGFLGFLLLALIGYFVWALGPLASVIGLVLALIPLTIVFLGIRMVDRWEPEPKRLVIFAIAWGAVAAVGLTLLTDLAITLLVGIRDDALTAVVQAPIVEEFWKGFGVFLVFLVARRAFDGPVDGVVYGALVGAGFAFTENIQYFAISLIEGGGAQLTVTFVVRALLSPFAHAMFTALTGFAIGLAARRHASAGSAVGVGLLGLLGAILLHALWNGSATFADFFVLYVTLQVPLFIGFILGIIALKREEARLTRTRLGEYAAAGWFTPEEVTMLATPAGRKVGLAWAAQLRGDRRPLMREFIKDATALASVRQRAVTGRDPLAADDERALLIRTRATRAALLAY
;
A
#
# COMPACT_ATOMS: atom_id res chain seq x y z
N MET A 1 -53.46 -11.61 33.65
CA MET A 1 -52.41 -11.80 34.66
C MET A 1 -51.10 -11.33 34.05
N THR A 2 -50.64 -10.19 34.56
CA THR A 2 -49.27 -9.62 34.62
C THR A 2 -48.20 -9.99 33.59
N PHE A 3 -47.75 -8.96 32.89
CA PHE A 3 -46.53 -8.86 32.07
C PHE A 3 -45.26 -8.95 32.94
N GLY A 4 -44.29 -9.78 32.53
CA GLY A 4 -42.93 -9.81 33.07
C GLY A 4 -41.98 -8.98 32.20
N GLY A 5 -41.47 -7.88 32.75
CA GLY A 5 -40.51 -6.99 32.09
C GLY A 5 -39.12 -7.61 31.92
N PRO A 6 -38.25 -7.00 31.08
CA PRO A 6 -36.91 -7.52 30.81
C PRO A 6 -35.97 -7.37 32.03
N PRO A 7 -34.96 -8.26 32.17
CA PRO A 7 -34.03 -8.20 33.30
C PRO A 7 -33.15 -6.95 33.25
N GLN A 8 -32.96 -6.31 34.40
CA GLN A 8 -32.04 -5.19 34.57
C GLN A 8 -30.58 -5.60 34.27
N PRO A 9 -29.77 -4.72 33.64
CA PRO A 9 -28.36 -4.97 33.45
C PRO A 9 -27.61 -4.91 34.79
N GLN A 10 -26.86 -5.97 35.10
CA GLN A 10 -25.95 -6.02 36.24
C GLN A 10 -24.85 -4.96 36.09
N GLN A 11 -24.69 -4.11 37.10
CA GLN A 11 -23.57 -3.17 37.19
C GLN A 11 -22.24 -3.94 37.27
N PRO A 12 -21.21 -3.57 36.50
CA PRO A 12 -19.89 -4.16 36.64
C PRO A 12 -19.29 -3.79 38.01
N SER A 13 -18.73 -4.78 38.70
CA SER A 13 -18.02 -4.58 39.97
C SER A 13 -16.85 -3.59 39.79
N PRO A 14 -16.56 -2.73 40.78
CA PRO A 14 -15.42 -1.83 40.72
C PRO A 14 -14.11 -2.62 40.58
N TYR A 15 -13.26 -2.21 39.64
CA TYR A 15 -11.91 -2.73 39.48
C TYR A 15 -11.05 -2.30 40.67
N THR A 16 -10.65 -3.25 41.50
CA THR A 16 -9.64 -3.05 42.56
C THR A 16 -8.26 -3.34 41.95
N PRO A 17 -7.36 -2.36 41.79
CA PRO A 17 -6.01 -2.64 41.31
C PRO A 17 -5.26 -3.51 42.35
N PRO A 18 -4.43 -4.47 41.90
CA PRO A 18 -3.59 -5.24 42.81
C PRO A 18 -2.56 -4.33 43.50
N PRO A 19 -2.19 -4.59 44.77
CA PRO A 19 -1.22 -3.79 45.50
C PRO A 19 0.14 -3.77 44.80
N ALA A 20 0.77 -2.59 44.80
CA ALA A 20 2.09 -2.38 44.21
C ALA A 20 3.12 -3.34 44.82
N GLN A 21 3.86 -4.04 43.98
CA GLN A 21 5.00 -4.86 44.40
C GLN A 21 6.09 -3.94 45.00
N PRO A 22 6.66 -4.29 46.17
CA PRO A 22 7.71 -3.49 46.78
C PRO A 22 8.98 -3.51 45.93
N ALA A 23 9.60 -2.33 45.80
CA ALA A 23 10.87 -2.14 45.12
C ALA A 23 11.98 -3.02 45.73
N PRO A 24 12.95 -3.52 44.93
CA PRO A 24 14.06 -4.27 45.47
C PRO A 24 14.89 -3.40 46.41
N GLN A 25 15.00 -3.86 47.67
CA GLN A 25 15.88 -3.28 48.68
C GLN A 25 17.33 -3.30 48.18
N GLN A 26 17.94 -2.12 48.05
CA GLN A 26 19.39 -1.99 47.94
C GLN A 26 20.00 -2.48 49.26
N GLY A 27 20.64 -3.64 49.21
CA GLY A 27 21.42 -4.15 50.33
C GLY A 27 22.57 -3.20 50.64
N GLN A 28 22.58 -2.66 51.86
CA GLN A 28 23.74 -2.04 52.47
C GLN A 28 24.82 -3.11 52.64
N GLN A 29 25.88 -3.04 51.83
CA GLN A 29 27.13 -3.73 52.10
C GLN A 29 28.16 -2.70 52.55
N SER A 30 28.47 -2.74 53.84
CA SER A 30 29.62 -2.07 54.44
C SER A 30 30.91 -2.74 53.94
N GLY A 31 31.76 -1.96 53.26
CA GLY A 31 33.07 -2.44 52.79
C GLY A 31 33.92 -1.31 52.23
N GLN A 32 34.80 -0.77 53.09
CA GLN A 32 36.07 -0.06 52.85
C GLN A 32 36.17 1.00 51.71
N PRO A 33 36.72 2.20 51.99
CA PRO A 33 37.02 3.15 50.92
C PRO A 33 38.09 2.55 49.98
N ALA A 34 37.81 2.56 48.68
CA ALA A 34 38.80 2.23 47.65
C ALA A 34 39.98 3.21 47.73
N PRO A 35 41.23 2.74 47.63
CA PRO A 35 42.37 3.65 47.60
C PRO A 35 42.32 4.53 46.35
N GLU A 36 42.25 5.84 46.54
CA GLU A 36 42.50 6.82 45.49
C GLU A 36 43.98 6.72 45.07
N TYR A 37 44.23 6.06 43.95
CA TYR A 37 45.55 6.06 43.33
C TYR A 37 45.77 7.39 42.60
N SER A 38 46.70 8.19 43.10
CA SER A 38 47.16 9.40 42.41
C SER A 38 47.95 9.05 41.14
N ALA A 39 47.84 9.89 40.11
CA ALA A 39 48.53 9.71 38.83
C ALA A 39 50.08 9.63 38.95
N GLN A 40 50.65 9.98 40.10
CA GLN A 40 52.09 9.90 40.36
C GLN A 40 52.58 8.47 40.67
N GLN A 41 51.70 7.55 41.09
CA GLN A 41 52.08 6.17 41.42
C GLN A 41 52.34 5.27 40.19
N TYR A 42 51.91 5.67 38.99
CA TYR A 42 52.25 4.98 37.74
C TYR A 42 53.70 5.21 37.28
N SER A 43 54.42 6.17 37.87
CA SER A 43 55.75 6.58 37.40
C SER A 43 56.93 5.72 37.87
N GLN A 44 56.71 4.67 38.69
CA GLN A 44 57.79 3.85 39.25
C GLN A 44 57.70 2.34 38.95
N SER A 45 57.09 1.94 37.83
CA SER A 45 57.29 0.57 37.34
C SER A 45 58.67 0.43 36.68
N ARG A 46 59.59 -0.30 37.34
CA ARG A 46 60.87 -0.75 36.73
C ARG A 46 60.68 -1.95 35.82
N TYR A 47 59.76 -1.84 34.86
CA TYR A 47 59.67 -2.78 33.77
C TYR A 47 59.87 -2.02 32.46
N THR A 48 61.12 -1.93 32.02
CA THR A 48 61.46 -1.46 30.68
C THR A 48 61.35 -2.68 29.76
N PRO A 49 60.33 -2.76 28.88
CA PRO A 49 60.34 -3.79 27.85
C PRO A 49 61.58 -3.56 26.95
N PRO A 50 62.26 -4.63 26.50
CA PRO A 50 63.32 -4.47 25.51
C PRO A 50 62.77 -3.71 24.31
N GLN A 51 63.54 -2.71 23.88
CA GLN A 51 63.21 -1.81 22.79
C GLN A 51 62.74 -2.60 21.56
N PHE A 52 61.48 -2.41 21.16
CA PHE A 52 61.05 -2.72 19.80
C PHE A 52 61.64 -1.67 18.87
N THR A 53 62.95 -1.73 18.65
CA THR A 53 63.63 -1.05 17.54
C THR A 53 63.77 -2.01 16.36
N GLN A 54 62.68 -2.68 16.01
CA GLN A 54 62.51 -3.21 14.65
C GLN A 54 61.47 -2.33 13.97
N GLN A 55 61.95 -1.27 13.29
CA GLN A 55 61.16 -0.74 12.20
C GLN A 55 60.95 -1.89 11.20
N PRO A 56 59.72 -2.15 10.74
CA PRO A 56 59.50 -3.14 9.70
C PRO A 56 60.34 -2.74 8.49
N ALA A 57 61.26 -3.61 8.08
CA ALA A 57 62.03 -3.44 6.86
C ALA A 57 61.06 -3.56 5.68
N TYR A 58 60.55 -2.43 5.21
CA TYR A 58 59.83 -2.39 3.94
C TYR A 58 60.85 -2.64 2.82
N ALA A 59 60.55 -3.58 1.93
CA ALA A 59 61.42 -3.91 0.79
C ALA A 59 61.65 -2.72 -0.17
N SER A 60 60.89 -1.63 -0.01
CA SER A 60 61.06 -0.38 -0.75
C SER A 60 60.43 0.81 0.02
N PRO A 61 61.02 2.02 -0.04
CA PRO A 61 60.41 3.25 0.49
C PRO A 61 59.13 3.69 -0.23
N LEU A 62 58.73 3.00 -1.31
CA LEU A 62 57.45 3.20 -2.02
C LEU A 62 56.37 2.15 -1.66
N ALA A 63 56.66 1.21 -0.74
CA ALA A 63 55.68 0.21 -0.34
C ALA A 63 54.58 0.86 0.52
N GLN A 64 53.37 0.98 -0.03
CA GLN A 64 52.22 1.38 0.76
C GLN A 64 51.76 0.20 1.63
N PRO A 65 51.41 0.43 2.91
CA PRO A 65 50.83 -0.61 3.75
C PRO A 65 49.48 -1.02 3.16
N THR A 66 49.36 -2.29 2.75
CA THR A 66 48.06 -2.91 2.46
C THR A 66 47.19 -2.84 3.71
N ALA A 67 46.02 -2.23 3.60
CA ALA A 67 45.03 -2.20 4.67
C ALA A 67 44.69 -3.64 5.09
N TYR A 68 45.07 -4.02 6.31
CA TYR A 68 44.64 -5.28 6.91
C TYR A 68 43.13 -5.23 7.06
N THR A 69 42.43 -5.97 6.20
CA THR A 69 41.00 -6.21 6.35
C THR A 69 40.88 -7.50 7.16
N PRO A 70 40.39 -7.48 8.41
CA PRO A 70 40.16 -8.72 9.15
C PRO A 70 39.25 -9.63 8.31
N PRO A 71 39.52 -10.95 8.25
CA PRO A 71 38.66 -11.86 7.52
C PRO A 71 37.23 -11.69 8.03
N ALA A 72 36.30 -11.45 7.10
CA ALA A 72 34.88 -11.42 7.42
C ALA A 72 34.54 -12.70 8.21
N PRO A 73 33.70 -12.62 9.27
CA PRO A 73 33.25 -13.80 9.97
C PRO A 73 32.81 -14.85 8.95
N VAL A 74 33.41 -16.04 9.03
CA VAL A 74 33.07 -17.15 8.14
C VAL A 74 31.56 -17.33 8.25
N ALA A 75 30.85 -17.08 7.15
CA ALA A 75 29.42 -17.32 7.11
C ALA A 75 29.20 -18.78 7.51
N PRO A 76 28.31 -19.08 8.47
CA PRO A 76 28.08 -20.46 8.89
C PRO A 76 27.77 -21.30 7.64
N SER A 77 28.37 -22.50 7.58
CA SER A 77 28.21 -23.48 6.50
C SER A 77 26.75 -23.55 6.01
N PRO A 78 26.50 -23.77 4.71
CA PRO A 78 25.15 -23.85 4.20
C PRO A 78 24.40 -24.91 5.00
N ALA A 79 23.42 -24.45 5.78
CA ALA A 79 22.52 -25.35 6.47
C ALA A 79 21.88 -26.24 5.40
N GLU A 80 21.75 -27.53 5.73
CA GLU A 80 20.99 -28.52 4.96
C GLU A 80 19.78 -27.86 4.30
N ALA A 81 19.61 -28.06 2.99
CA ALA A 81 18.55 -27.45 2.22
C ALA A 81 17.19 -27.85 2.83
N LEU A 82 16.67 -26.98 3.70
CA LEU A 82 15.35 -27.16 4.28
C LEU A 82 14.37 -27.29 3.10
N PRO A 83 13.45 -28.27 3.14
CA PRO A 83 12.47 -28.45 2.08
C PRO A 83 11.78 -27.11 1.81
N ALA A 84 11.58 -26.80 0.53
CA ALA A 84 10.94 -25.56 0.09
C ALA A 84 9.60 -25.40 0.83
N LEU A 85 9.58 -24.59 1.88
CA LEU A 85 8.37 -24.37 2.66
C LEU A 85 7.33 -23.72 1.74
N PRO A 86 6.06 -24.10 1.87
CA PRO A 86 5.00 -23.53 1.06
C PRO A 86 5.01 -22.01 1.18
N VAL A 87 4.87 -21.33 0.04
CA VAL A 87 4.79 -19.86 -0.02
C VAL A 87 3.67 -19.42 0.93
N PRO A 88 3.91 -18.48 1.87
CA PRO A 88 2.86 -17.84 2.64
C PRO A 88 1.83 -17.28 1.68
N THR A 89 0.71 -17.99 1.50
CA THR A 89 -0.33 -17.50 0.64
C THR A 89 -1.07 -16.44 1.43
N ARG A 90 -1.12 -15.20 0.92
CA ARG A 90 -2.08 -14.17 1.35
C ARG A 90 -3.50 -14.65 0.96
N LYS A 91 -3.95 -15.78 1.51
CA LYS A 91 -5.32 -16.29 1.33
C LYS A 91 -6.23 -15.40 2.15
N GLY A 92 -6.84 -14.43 1.48
CA GLY A 92 -8.06 -13.79 1.98
C GLY A 92 -9.20 -14.81 2.03
N ARG A 93 -10.29 -14.45 2.70
CA ARG A 93 -11.52 -15.25 2.63
C ARG A 93 -11.94 -15.35 1.17
N SER A 94 -12.35 -16.54 0.71
CA SER A 94 -12.81 -16.71 -0.68
C SER A 94 -13.97 -15.73 -0.93
N VAL A 95 -13.86 -14.93 -1.98
CA VAL A 95 -14.97 -14.10 -2.45
C VAL A 95 -16.13 -15.05 -2.78
N SER A 96 -17.32 -14.76 -2.25
CA SER A 96 -18.51 -15.60 -2.41
C SER A 96 -18.86 -15.79 -3.88
N LEU A 97 -19.20 -17.01 -4.30
CA LEU A 97 -19.69 -17.30 -5.66
C LEU A 97 -20.89 -16.41 -6.01
N TRP A 98 -21.72 -16.07 -5.02
CA TRP A 98 -22.84 -15.15 -5.15
C TRP A 98 -22.44 -13.73 -5.56
N LEU A 99 -21.29 -13.24 -5.08
CA LEU A 99 -20.81 -11.91 -5.46
C LEU A 99 -20.38 -11.87 -6.93
N PHE A 100 -19.72 -12.93 -7.41
CA PHE A 100 -19.38 -13.05 -8.83
C PHE A 100 -20.63 -13.21 -9.70
N GLY A 101 -21.61 -14.00 -9.26
CA GLY A 101 -22.91 -14.10 -9.94
C GLY A 101 -23.63 -12.75 -10.04
N PHE A 102 -23.64 -11.98 -8.94
CA PHE A 102 -24.22 -10.64 -8.90
C PHE A 102 -23.49 -9.67 -9.85
N LEU A 103 -22.16 -9.63 -9.85
CA LEU A 103 -21.39 -8.83 -10.79
C LEU A 103 -21.65 -9.24 -12.25
N GLY A 104 -21.74 -10.55 -12.52
CA GLY A 104 -22.06 -11.06 -13.86
C GLY A 104 -23.44 -10.62 -14.35
N PHE A 105 -24.45 -10.69 -13.48
CA PHE A 105 -25.80 -10.20 -13.78
C PHE A 105 -25.82 -8.69 -14.06
N LEU A 106 -25.19 -7.89 -13.19
CA LEU A 106 -25.10 -6.43 -13.39
C LEU A 106 -24.36 -6.08 -14.68
N LEU A 107 -23.30 -6.82 -15.03
CA LEU A 107 -22.57 -6.61 -16.28
C LEU A 107 -23.47 -6.83 -17.49
N LEU A 108 -24.24 -7.92 -17.52
CA LEU A 108 -25.18 -8.19 -18.61
C LEU A 108 -26.27 -7.12 -18.71
N ALA A 109 -26.81 -6.69 -17.57
CA ALA A 109 -27.79 -5.60 -17.51
C ALA A 109 -27.20 -4.29 -18.04
N LEU A 110 -25.96 -3.97 -17.69
CA LEU A 110 -25.27 -2.76 -18.13
C LEU A 110 -24.96 -2.79 -19.63
N ILE A 111 -24.52 -3.93 -20.16
CA ILE A 111 -24.35 -4.12 -21.61
C ILE A 111 -25.68 -3.92 -22.33
N GLY A 112 -26.76 -4.54 -21.85
CA GLY A 112 -28.10 -4.37 -22.40
C GLY A 112 -28.56 -2.90 -22.38
N TYR A 113 -28.34 -2.21 -21.25
CA TYR A 113 -28.67 -0.79 -21.10
C TYR A 113 -27.90 0.08 -22.09
N PHE A 114 -26.58 -0.09 -22.22
CA PHE A 114 -25.75 0.73 -23.13
C PHE A 114 -26.13 0.47 -24.60
N VAL A 115 -26.32 -0.80 -24.97
CA VAL A 115 -26.76 -1.16 -26.33
C VAL A 115 -28.13 -0.56 -26.65
N TRP A 116 -29.06 -0.59 -25.69
CA TRP A 116 -30.39 -0.03 -25.85
C TRP A 116 -30.40 1.51 -25.90
N ALA A 117 -29.66 2.16 -25.00
CA ALA A 117 -29.67 3.62 -24.84
C ALA A 117 -28.79 4.35 -25.87
N LEU A 118 -27.63 3.77 -26.25
CA LEU A 118 -26.62 4.42 -27.10
C LEU A 118 -26.53 3.78 -28.49
N GLY A 119 -27.10 2.58 -28.67
CA GLY A 119 -26.93 1.77 -29.86
C GLY A 119 -25.61 0.95 -29.85
N PRO A 120 -25.55 -0.18 -30.60
CA PRO A 120 -24.37 -1.05 -30.59
C PRO A 120 -23.09 -0.37 -31.06
N LEU A 121 -23.16 0.43 -32.14
CA LEU A 121 -21.97 1.04 -32.75
C LEU A 121 -21.31 2.07 -31.82
N ALA A 122 -22.10 3.01 -31.28
CA ALA A 122 -21.57 4.03 -30.38
C ALA A 122 -21.04 3.41 -29.08
N SER A 123 -21.70 2.37 -28.56
CA SER A 123 -21.24 1.60 -27.39
C SER A 123 -19.88 0.96 -27.63
N VAL A 124 -19.67 0.33 -28.80
CA VAL A 124 -18.38 -0.31 -29.15
C VAL A 124 -17.29 0.73 -29.34
N ILE A 125 -17.57 1.85 -30.02
CA ILE A 125 -16.59 2.93 -30.19
C ILE A 125 -16.20 3.52 -28.83
N GLY A 126 -17.18 3.82 -27.97
CA GLY A 126 -16.95 4.30 -26.62
C GLY A 126 -16.12 3.32 -25.79
N LEU A 127 -16.41 2.02 -25.88
CA LEU A 127 -15.66 0.95 -25.23
C LEU A 127 -14.19 0.95 -25.63
N VAL A 128 -13.92 0.98 -26.94
CA VAL A 128 -12.54 0.95 -27.46
C VAL A 128 -11.77 2.18 -27.00
N LEU A 129 -12.37 3.36 -27.06
CA LEU A 129 -11.72 4.60 -26.63
C LEU A 129 -11.49 4.63 -25.11
N ALA A 130 -12.43 4.11 -24.31
CA ALA A 130 -12.32 4.06 -22.85
C ALA A 130 -11.19 3.15 -22.34
N LEU A 131 -10.74 2.17 -23.13
CA LEU A 131 -9.58 1.33 -22.79
C LEU A 131 -8.28 2.14 -22.68
N ILE A 132 -8.17 3.27 -23.41
CA ILE A 132 -6.98 4.11 -23.40
C ILE A 132 -6.75 4.75 -22.01
N PRO A 133 -7.67 5.55 -21.45
CA PRO A 133 -7.49 6.11 -20.11
C PRO A 133 -7.39 5.03 -19.03
N LEU A 134 -8.17 3.94 -19.14
CA LEU A 134 -8.04 2.82 -18.19
C LEU A 134 -6.61 2.27 -18.18
N THR A 135 -6.00 2.10 -19.34
CA THR A 135 -4.62 1.61 -19.48
C THR A 135 -3.62 2.62 -18.91
N ILE A 136 -3.79 3.92 -19.19
CA ILE A 136 -2.95 5.00 -18.63
C ILE A 136 -2.96 4.94 -17.09
N VAL A 137 -4.15 4.87 -16.50
CA VAL A 137 -4.31 4.82 -15.03
C VAL A 137 -3.73 3.53 -14.46
N PHE A 138 -4.05 2.39 -15.06
CA PHE A 138 -3.55 1.09 -14.62
C PHE A 138 -2.01 1.02 -14.64
N LEU A 139 -1.37 1.54 -15.69
CA LEU A 139 0.08 1.62 -15.77
C LEU A 139 0.66 2.57 -14.72
N GLY A 140 0.02 3.72 -14.48
CA GLY A 140 0.39 4.65 -13.41
C GLY A 140 0.36 3.98 -12.03
N ILE A 141 -0.73 3.28 -11.71
CA ILE A 141 -0.86 2.53 -10.44
C ILE A 141 0.20 1.43 -10.36
N ARG A 142 0.43 0.68 -11.45
CA ARG A 142 1.45 -0.38 -11.49
C ARG A 142 2.87 0.15 -11.32
N MET A 143 3.16 1.39 -11.72
CA MET A 143 4.44 2.05 -11.44
C MET A 143 4.60 2.36 -9.96
N VAL A 144 3.52 2.80 -9.28
CA VAL A 144 3.50 3.03 -7.84
C VAL A 144 3.69 1.71 -7.09
N ASP A 145 2.99 0.65 -7.50
CA ASP A 145 2.98 -0.66 -6.82
C ASP A 145 3.96 -1.70 -7.41
N ARG A 146 5.08 -1.25 -7.97
CA ARG A 146 5.99 -2.15 -8.70
C ARG A 146 6.63 -3.24 -7.83
N TRP A 147 6.87 -2.95 -6.55
CA TRP A 147 7.72 -3.79 -5.69
C TRP A 147 6.95 -4.73 -4.78
N GLU A 148 5.68 -4.45 -4.50
CA GLU A 148 4.78 -5.33 -3.75
C GLU A 148 3.45 -5.53 -4.50
N PRO A 149 3.46 -6.13 -5.71
CA PRO A 149 2.27 -6.18 -6.53
C PRO A 149 1.08 -6.81 -5.81
N GLU A 150 -0.05 -6.11 -5.84
CA GLU A 150 -1.30 -6.61 -5.27
C GLU A 150 -1.74 -7.96 -5.88
N PRO A 151 -2.43 -8.83 -5.12
CA PRO A 151 -2.96 -10.08 -5.63
C PRO A 151 -3.87 -9.85 -6.84
N LYS A 152 -3.55 -10.49 -7.98
CA LYS A 152 -4.27 -10.33 -9.26
C LYS A 152 -5.80 -10.41 -9.12
N ARG A 153 -6.30 -11.31 -8.27
CA ARG A 153 -7.75 -11.48 -8.02
C ARG A 153 -8.38 -10.24 -7.40
N LEU A 154 -7.69 -9.56 -6.49
CA LEU A 154 -8.18 -8.34 -5.84
C LEU A 154 -8.09 -7.14 -6.78
N VAL A 155 -7.05 -7.08 -7.61
CA VAL A 155 -6.94 -6.07 -8.68
C VAL A 155 -8.10 -6.19 -9.66
N ILE A 156 -8.38 -7.40 -10.16
CA ILE A 156 -9.52 -7.67 -11.05
C ILE A 156 -10.83 -7.33 -10.35
N PHE A 157 -10.99 -7.74 -9.10
CA PHE A 157 -12.19 -7.42 -8.32
C PHE A 157 -12.39 -5.92 -8.15
N ALA A 158 -11.35 -5.15 -7.82
CA ALA A 158 -11.45 -3.70 -7.64
C ALA A 158 -11.87 -2.99 -8.93
N ILE A 159 -11.23 -3.33 -10.05
CA ILE A 159 -11.60 -2.77 -11.37
C ILE A 159 -13.04 -3.19 -11.73
N ALA A 160 -13.39 -4.47 -11.61
CA ALA A 160 -14.71 -4.98 -11.94
C ALA A 160 -15.81 -4.39 -11.04
N TRP A 161 -15.51 -4.19 -9.75
CA TRP A 161 -16.40 -3.50 -8.84
C TRP A 161 -16.70 -2.09 -9.33
N GLY A 162 -15.66 -1.30 -9.63
CA GLY A 162 -15.82 0.04 -10.16
C GLY A 162 -16.61 0.08 -11.46
N ALA A 163 -16.22 -0.76 -12.43
CA ALA A 163 -16.77 -0.75 -13.78
C ALA A 163 -18.20 -1.27 -13.88
N VAL A 164 -18.60 -2.15 -12.97
CA VAL A 164 -19.89 -2.86 -13.06
C VAL A 164 -20.77 -2.54 -11.86
N ALA A 165 -20.34 -2.91 -10.66
CA ALA A 165 -21.16 -2.79 -9.47
C ALA A 165 -21.43 -1.33 -9.11
N ALA A 166 -20.37 -0.50 -9.05
CA ALA A 166 -20.52 0.89 -8.67
C ALA A 166 -21.34 1.68 -9.70
N VAL A 167 -21.09 1.51 -11.00
CA VAL A 167 -21.91 2.15 -12.05
C VAL A 167 -23.37 1.67 -12.01
N GLY A 168 -23.59 0.35 -11.99
CA GLY A 168 -24.95 -0.20 -11.96
C GLY A 168 -25.74 0.24 -10.74
N LEU A 169 -25.11 0.23 -9.56
CA LEU A 169 -25.74 0.68 -8.32
C LEU A 169 -25.97 2.20 -8.29
N THR A 170 -25.08 3.00 -8.88
CA THR A 170 -25.30 4.44 -9.07
C THR A 170 -26.53 4.68 -9.93
N LEU A 171 -26.66 4.03 -11.09
CA LEU A 171 -27.81 4.17 -11.98
C LEU A 171 -29.11 3.75 -11.30
N LEU A 172 -29.11 2.63 -10.56
CA LEU A 172 -30.27 2.18 -9.78
C LEU A 172 -30.64 3.17 -8.67
N THR A 173 -29.64 3.74 -7.99
CA THR A 173 -29.86 4.73 -6.94
C THR A 173 -30.43 6.02 -7.53
N ASP A 174 -29.89 6.49 -8.65
CA ASP A 174 -30.41 7.67 -9.34
C ASP A 174 -31.86 7.49 -9.80
N LEU A 175 -32.18 6.32 -10.40
CA LEU A 175 -33.55 5.96 -10.76
C LEU A 175 -34.47 5.97 -9.54
N ALA A 176 -34.06 5.35 -8.44
CA ALA A 176 -34.85 5.30 -7.21
C ALA A 176 -35.14 6.71 -6.66
N ILE A 177 -34.14 7.60 -6.63
CA ILE A 177 -34.38 8.96 -6.15
C ILE A 177 -35.27 9.74 -7.12
N THR A 178 -35.09 9.59 -8.43
CA THR A 178 -35.96 10.21 -9.44
C THR A 178 -37.42 9.77 -9.29
N LEU A 179 -37.68 8.49 -8.99
CA LEU A 179 -39.03 7.98 -8.74
C LEU A 179 -39.66 8.53 -7.43
N LEU A 180 -38.83 8.83 -6.42
CA LEU A 180 -39.30 9.30 -5.11
C LEU A 180 -39.49 10.81 -5.02
N VAL A 181 -38.57 11.58 -5.62
CA VAL A 181 -38.46 13.04 -5.47
C VAL A 181 -38.78 13.77 -6.78
N GLY A 182 -38.89 13.05 -7.89
CA GLY A 182 -39.10 13.62 -9.23
C GLY A 182 -37.80 14.02 -9.93
N ILE A 183 -37.96 14.58 -11.13
CA ILE A 183 -36.84 15.15 -11.90
C ILE A 183 -36.31 16.37 -11.16
N ARG A 184 -35.00 16.44 -11.02
CA ARG A 184 -34.29 17.52 -10.33
C ARG A 184 -33.55 18.37 -11.35
N ASP A 185 -33.06 19.51 -10.91
CA ASP A 185 -32.17 20.36 -11.71
C ASP A 185 -30.91 19.58 -12.14
N ASP A 186 -30.54 19.72 -13.42
CA ASP A 186 -29.42 18.99 -14.01
C ASP A 186 -28.09 19.34 -13.33
N ALA A 187 -27.90 20.60 -12.96
CA ALA A 187 -26.68 21.05 -12.32
C ALA A 187 -26.58 20.53 -10.87
N LEU A 188 -27.67 20.53 -10.11
CA LEU A 188 -27.73 19.90 -8.79
C LEU A 188 -27.46 18.38 -8.86
N THR A 189 -28.01 17.72 -9.88
CA THR A 189 -27.81 16.29 -10.12
C THR A 189 -26.34 16.00 -10.43
N ALA A 190 -25.75 16.74 -11.36
CA ALA A 190 -24.36 16.54 -11.81
C ALA A 190 -23.31 16.93 -10.76
N VAL A 191 -23.53 18.01 -9.99
CA VAL A 191 -22.51 18.58 -9.11
C VAL A 191 -22.61 18.09 -7.67
N VAL A 192 -23.80 17.73 -7.19
CA VAL A 192 -24.00 17.32 -5.80
C VAL A 192 -24.34 15.85 -5.70
N GLN A 193 -25.43 15.44 -6.34
CA GLN A 193 -25.95 14.10 -6.14
C GLN A 193 -25.05 13.03 -6.76
N ALA A 194 -24.63 13.20 -8.01
CA ALA A 194 -23.79 12.23 -8.70
C ALA A 194 -22.49 11.96 -7.91
N PRO A 195 -21.72 12.99 -7.48
CA PRO A 195 -20.56 12.79 -6.61
C PRO A 195 -20.86 12.01 -5.33
N ILE A 196 -21.96 12.30 -4.64
CA ILE A 196 -22.35 11.60 -3.41
C ILE A 196 -22.61 10.11 -3.69
N VAL A 197 -23.48 9.82 -4.66
CA VAL A 197 -23.93 8.46 -4.97
C VAL A 197 -22.78 7.63 -5.53
N GLU A 198 -22.00 8.20 -6.44
CA GLU A 198 -20.90 7.51 -7.07
C GLU A 198 -19.76 7.20 -6.12
N GLU A 199 -19.28 8.19 -5.38
CA GLU A 199 -18.17 7.97 -4.46
C GLU A 199 -18.60 7.05 -3.31
N PHE A 200 -19.88 7.04 -2.93
CA PHE A 200 -20.41 6.06 -1.97
C PHE A 200 -20.24 4.62 -2.50
N TRP A 201 -20.72 4.33 -3.71
CA TRP A 201 -20.64 2.97 -4.26
C TRP A 201 -19.21 2.55 -4.64
N LYS A 202 -18.37 3.49 -5.08
CA LYS A 202 -16.92 3.26 -5.26
C LYS A 202 -16.26 2.96 -3.91
N GLY A 203 -16.48 3.80 -2.90
CA GLY A 203 -15.97 3.64 -1.55
C GLY A 203 -16.39 2.33 -0.89
N PHE A 204 -17.65 1.90 -1.12
CA PHE A 204 -18.15 0.62 -0.65
C PHE A 204 -17.33 -0.56 -1.21
N GLY A 205 -16.93 -0.49 -2.49
CA GLY A 205 -16.02 -1.48 -3.09
C GLY A 205 -14.68 -1.57 -2.38
N VAL A 206 -14.08 -0.42 -2.08
CA VAL A 206 -12.81 -0.36 -1.33
C VAL A 206 -12.98 -0.96 0.07
N PHE A 207 -14.09 -0.65 0.74
CA PHE A 207 -14.41 -1.22 2.04
C PHE A 207 -14.59 -2.74 1.99
N LEU A 208 -15.23 -3.28 0.94
CA LEU A 208 -15.34 -4.72 0.72
C LEU A 208 -13.97 -5.40 0.54
N VAL A 209 -13.05 -4.77 -0.21
CA VAL A 209 -11.66 -5.26 -0.31
C VAL A 209 -11.02 -5.33 1.07
N PHE A 210 -11.14 -4.27 1.86
CA PHE A 210 -10.64 -4.24 3.23
C PHE A 210 -11.23 -5.38 4.09
N LEU A 211 -12.53 -5.66 4.00
CA LEU A 211 -13.17 -6.72 4.78
C LEU A 211 -12.73 -8.13 4.39
N VAL A 212 -12.62 -8.41 3.09
CA VAL A 212 -12.35 -9.76 2.57
C VAL A 212 -10.85 -10.06 2.54
N ALA A 213 -10.02 -9.03 2.36
CA ALA A 213 -8.59 -9.13 2.14
C ALA A 213 -7.75 -8.39 3.20
N ARG A 214 -8.11 -8.51 4.49
CA ARG A 214 -7.39 -7.88 5.62
C ARG A 214 -5.89 -8.17 5.69
N ARG A 215 -5.38 -9.21 5.03
CA ARG A 215 -3.94 -9.51 4.93
C ARG A 215 -3.23 -8.81 3.77
N ALA A 216 -3.97 -8.44 2.72
CA ALA A 216 -3.44 -7.72 1.56
C ALA A 216 -3.67 -6.21 1.66
N PHE A 217 -4.71 -5.78 2.38
CA PHE A 217 -5.00 -4.39 2.65
C PHE A 217 -4.49 -4.02 4.04
N ASP A 218 -3.19 -3.73 4.19
CA ASP A 218 -2.56 -3.53 5.50
C ASP A 218 -2.05 -2.11 5.78
N GLY A 219 -1.99 -1.25 4.76
CA GLY A 219 -1.65 0.15 4.93
C GLY A 219 -2.37 1.15 4.01
N PRO A 220 -2.07 2.45 4.20
CA PRO A 220 -2.54 3.55 3.37
C PRO A 220 -2.16 3.44 1.89
N VAL A 221 -1.01 2.84 1.57
CA VAL A 221 -0.56 2.68 0.18
C VAL A 221 -1.48 1.71 -0.56
N ASP A 222 -1.73 0.52 0.00
CA ASP A 222 -2.66 -0.46 -0.53
C ASP A 222 -4.06 0.15 -0.68
N GLY A 223 -4.48 0.91 0.34
CA GLY A 223 -5.74 1.66 0.30
C GLY A 223 -5.84 2.61 -0.89
N VAL A 224 -4.80 3.42 -1.14
CA VAL A 224 -4.72 4.29 -2.33
C VAL A 224 -4.75 3.47 -3.61
N VAL A 225 -4.03 2.34 -3.69
CA VAL A 225 -3.99 1.47 -4.87
C VAL A 225 -5.37 0.89 -5.17
N TYR A 226 -6.03 0.28 -4.19
CA TYR A 226 -7.38 -0.28 -4.36
C TYR A 226 -8.43 0.80 -4.65
N GLY A 227 -8.36 1.95 -3.98
CA GLY A 227 -9.24 3.09 -4.26
C GLY A 227 -9.06 3.60 -5.69
N ALA A 228 -7.82 3.76 -6.13
CA ALA A 228 -7.51 4.19 -7.50
C ALA A 228 -8.00 3.16 -8.55
N LEU A 229 -7.87 1.86 -8.28
CA LEU A 229 -8.36 0.80 -9.18
C LEU A 229 -9.88 0.77 -9.28
N VAL A 230 -10.60 0.96 -8.18
CA VAL A 230 -12.07 1.07 -8.19
C VAL A 230 -12.49 2.33 -8.96
N GLY A 231 -11.86 3.48 -8.68
CA GLY A 231 -12.13 4.72 -9.41
C GLY A 231 -11.84 4.60 -10.91
N ALA A 232 -10.74 3.93 -11.29
CA ALA A 232 -10.39 3.66 -12.68
C ALA A 232 -11.40 2.76 -13.39
N GLY A 233 -11.89 1.72 -12.72
CA GLY A 233 -12.95 0.86 -13.23
C GLY A 233 -14.23 1.63 -13.48
N PHE A 234 -14.65 2.48 -12.54
CA PHE A 234 -15.84 3.32 -12.73
C PHE A 234 -15.66 4.30 -13.91
N ALA A 235 -14.53 5.01 -13.93
CA ALA A 235 -14.21 5.96 -14.99
C ALA A 235 -14.18 5.29 -16.37
N PHE A 236 -13.76 4.02 -16.46
CA PHE A 236 -13.79 3.27 -17.70
C PHE A 236 -15.21 3.20 -18.27
N THR A 237 -16.18 2.70 -17.51
CA THR A 237 -17.55 2.56 -18.01
C THR A 237 -18.23 3.92 -18.21
N GLU A 238 -17.96 4.88 -17.34
CA GLU A 238 -18.47 6.25 -17.51
C GLU A 238 -17.94 6.89 -18.81
N ASN A 239 -16.64 6.71 -19.12
CA ASN A 239 -16.05 7.18 -20.37
C ASN A 239 -16.71 6.57 -21.61
N ILE A 240 -17.16 5.31 -21.56
CA ILE A 240 -17.92 4.69 -22.66
C ILE A 240 -19.16 5.54 -22.98
N GLN A 241 -19.92 5.90 -21.95
CA GLN A 241 -21.13 6.69 -22.09
C GLN A 241 -20.82 8.10 -22.62
N TYR A 242 -19.83 8.80 -22.04
CA TYR A 242 -19.45 10.14 -22.50
C TYR A 242 -18.98 10.17 -23.96
N PHE A 243 -18.17 9.19 -24.38
CA PHE A 243 -17.70 9.11 -25.76
C PHE A 243 -18.82 8.74 -26.72
N ALA A 244 -19.69 7.80 -26.35
CA ALA A 244 -20.85 7.44 -27.17
C ALA A 244 -21.81 8.64 -27.34
N ILE A 245 -22.17 9.33 -26.26
CA ILE A 245 -23.05 10.50 -26.30
C ILE A 245 -22.43 11.62 -27.16
N SER A 246 -21.15 11.92 -26.95
CA SER A 246 -20.46 12.97 -27.74
C SER A 246 -20.41 12.65 -29.23
N LEU A 247 -20.29 11.36 -29.59
CA LEU A 247 -20.34 10.92 -30.98
C LEU A 247 -21.75 11.06 -31.57
N ILE A 248 -22.78 10.70 -30.80
CA ILE A 248 -24.19 10.76 -31.23
C ILE A 248 -24.64 12.20 -31.43
N GLU A 249 -24.31 13.10 -30.51
CA GLU A 249 -24.82 14.47 -30.49
C GLU A 249 -24.02 15.42 -31.40
N GLY A 250 -22.69 15.31 -31.43
CA GLY A 250 -21.82 16.25 -32.16
C GLY A 250 -20.73 15.61 -33.00
N GLY A 251 -20.85 14.32 -33.28
CA GLY A 251 -19.97 13.60 -34.20
C GLY A 251 -18.51 13.55 -33.76
N GLY A 252 -17.61 13.38 -34.73
CA GLY A 252 -16.17 13.22 -34.47
C GLY A 252 -15.52 14.42 -33.79
N ALA A 253 -16.02 15.64 -34.02
CA ALA A 253 -15.47 16.85 -33.43
C ALA A 253 -15.73 16.90 -31.92
N GLN A 254 -16.99 16.75 -31.49
CA GLN A 254 -17.32 16.73 -30.06
C GLN A 254 -16.71 15.51 -29.36
N LEU A 255 -16.73 14.34 -30.00
CA LEU A 255 -16.02 13.15 -29.50
C LEU A 255 -14.54 13.44 -29.25
N THR A 256 -13.85 14.12 -30.17
CA THR A 256 -12.42 14.44 -30.02
C THR A 256 -12.17 15.35 -28.81
N VAL A 257 -13.00 16.38 -28.63
CA VAL A 257 -12.88 17.28 -27.46
C VAL A 257 -13.11 16.52 -26.17
N THR A 258 -14.20 15.74 -26.08
CA THR A 258 -14.51 14.91 -24.91
C THR A 258 -13.40 13.90 -24.63
N PHE A 259 -12.83 13.28 -25.67
CA PHE A 259 -11.71 12.37 -25.54
C PHE A 259 -10.47 13.06 -24.97
N VAL A 260 -10.09 14.23 -25.48
CA VAL A 260 -8.92 14.97 -24.96
C VAL A 260 -9.12 15.32 -23.49
N VAL A 261 -10.28 15.88 -23.13
CA VAL A 261 -10.56 16.28 -21.75
C VAL A 261 -10.54 15.07 -20.82
N ARG A 262 -11.27 14.00 -21.16
CA ARG A 262 -11.46 12.85 -20.27
C ARG A 262 -10.30 11.86 -20.27
N ALA A 263 -9.70 11.62 -21.43
CA ALA A 263 -8.66 10.60 -21.58
C ALA A 263 -7.24 11.12 -21.32
N LEU A 264 -6.97 12.40 -21.60
CA LEU A 264 -5.62 12.97 -21.52
C LEU A 264 -5.48 13.97 -20.37
N LEU A 265 -6.44 14.88 -20.21
CA LEU A 265 -6.36 15.90 -19.14
C LEU A 265 -6.79 15.34 -17.79
N SER A 266 -7.80 14.49 -17.73
CA SER A 266 -8.34 13.97 -16.46
C SER A 266 -8.30 12.46 -16.22
N PRO A 267 -7.36 11.68 -16.79
CA PRO A 267 -7.39 10.21 -16.65
C PRO A 267 -7.34 9.77 -15.18
N PHE A 268 -6.67 10.53 -14.31
CA PHE A 268 -6.50 10.20 -12.90
C PHE A 268 -7.57 10.79 -11.97
N ALA A 269 -8.57 11.53 -12.46
CA ALA A 269 -9.55 12.24 -11.61
C ALA A 269 -10.29 11.29 -10.65
N HIS A 270 -11.06 10.34 -11.19
CA HIS A 270 -11.78 9.36 -10.34
C HIS A 270 -10.84 8.49 -9.51
N ALA A 271 -9.67 8.15 -10.06
CA ALA A 271 -8.67 7.38 -9.33
C ALA A 271 -8.20 8.15 -8.08
N MET A 272 -7.97 9.46 -8.20
CA MET A 272 -7.61 10.34 -7.09
C MET A 272 -8.73 10.46 -6.08
N PHE A 273 -9.98 10.70 -6.52
CA PHE A 273 -11.12 10.88 -5.62
C PHE A 273 -11.32 9.64 -4.73
N THR A 274 -11.49 8.47 -5.34
CA THR A 274 -11.74 7.24 -4.59
C THR A 274 -10.50 6.80 -3.79
N ALA A 275 -9.28 7.16 -4.22
CA ALA A 275 -8.06 6.94 -3.44
C ALA A 275 -8.05 7.67 -2.08
N LEU A 276 -8.77 8.80 -1.91
CA LEU A 276 -8.91 9.42 -0.58
C LEU A 276 -9.68 8.52 0.39
N THR A 277 -10.77 7.90 -0.07
CA THR A 277 -11.52 6.91 0.71
C THR A 277 -10.63 5.72 1.07
N GLY A 278 -9.90 5.21 0.08
CA GLY A 278 -8.97 4.09 0.29
C GLY A 278 -7.82 4.42 1.23
N PHE A 279 -7.22 5.61 1.11
CA PHE A 279 -6.19 6.12 2.01
C PHE A 279 -6.69 6.13 3.47
N ALA A 280 -7.89 6.66 3.70
CA ALA A 280 -8.47 6.78 5.03
C ALA A 280 -8.74 5.39 5.65
N ILE A 281 -9.32 4.46 4.87
CA ILE A 281 -9.49 3.06 5.30
C ILE A 281 -8.13 2.40 5.56
N GLY A 282 -7.11 2.67 4.73
CA GLY A 282 -5.74 2.16 4.90
C GLY A 282 -5.04 2.68 6.16
N LEU A 283 -5.31 3.92 6.54
CA LEU A 283 -4.83 4.48 7.81
C LEU A 283 -5.50 3.79 9.01
N ALA A 284 -6.80 3.52 8.91
CA ALA A 284 -7.52 2.75 9.93
C ALA A 284 -7.00 1.30 10.01
N ALA A 285 -6.77 0.66 8.86
CA ALA A 285 -6.20 -0.68 8.78
C ALA A 285 -4.84 -0.75 9.48
N ARG A 286 -3.96 0.23 9.26
CA ARG A 286 -2.65 0.33 9.93
C ARG A 286 -2.76 0.43 11.45
N ARG A 287 -3.83 1.05 11.97
CA ARG A 287 -4.06 1.34 13.40
C ARG A 287 -4.92 0.31 14.13
N HIS A 288 -5.17 -0.87 13.57
CA HIS A 288 -5.97 -1.92 14.22
C HIS A 288 -7.42 -1.53 14.46
N ALA A 289 -7.94 -0.61 13.65
CA ALA A 289 -9.34 -0.27 13.70
C ALA A 289 -10.20 -1.53 13.44
N SER A 290 -11.16 -1.78 14.34
CA SER A 290 -12.25 -2.72 14.06
C SER A 290 -12.96 -2.30 12.76
N ALA A 291 -13.74 -3.21 12.17
CA ALA A 291 -14.53 -2.86 10.98
C ALA A 291 -15.37 -1.58 11.20
N GLY A 292 -15.94 -1.41 12.41
CA GLY A 292 -16.68 -0.20 12.77
C GLY A 292 -15.81 1.06 12.87
N SER A 293 -14.61 0.96 13.46
CA SER A 293 -13.68 2.10 13.52
C SER A 293 -13.16 2.49 12.13
N ALA A 294 -12.97 1.52 11.22
CA ALA A 294 -12.60 1.77 9.84
C ALA A 294 -13.70 2.48 9.04
N VAL A 295 -14.98 2.28 9.37
CA VAL A 295 -16.10 3.03 8.77
C VAL A 295 -15.95 4.52 9.11
N GLY A 296 -15.75 4.88 10.38
CA GLY A 296 -15.66 6.28 10.80
C GLY A 296 -14.55 7.05 10.07
N VAL A 297 -13.35 6.47 9.99
CA VAL A 297 -12.23 7.08 9.25
C VAL A 297 -12.48 7.06 7.74
N GLY A 298 -13.04 5.96 7.22
CA GLY A 298 -13.42 5.83 5.81
C GLY A 298 -14.43 6.88 5.34
N LEU A 299 -15.39 7.26 6.21
CA LEU A 299 -16.36 8.32 5.92
C LEU A 299 -15.70 9.70 5.75
N LEU A 300 -14.61 9.99 6.48
CA LEU A 300 -13.85 11.22 6.26
C LEU A 300 -13.16 11.23 4.89
N GLY A 301 -12.59 10.08 4.50
CA GLY A 301 -12.02 9.91 3.16
C GLY A 301 -13.09 10.02 2.07
N LEU A 302 -14.27 9.44 2.29
CA LEU A 302 -15.42 9.53 1.40
C LEU A 302 -15.90 10.97 1.24
N LEU A 303 -16.01 11.73 2.33
CA LEU A 303 -16.36 13.15 2.26
C LEU A 303 -15.34 13.93 1.42
N GLY A 304 -14.05 13.68 1.61
CA GLY A 304 -13.00 14.28 0.77
C GLY A 304 -13.14 13.91 -0.71
N ALA A 305 -13.46 12.64 -1.01
CA ALA A 305 -13.70 12.16 -2.36
C ALA A 305 -14.89 12.87 -3.02
N ILE A 306 -16.02 12.95 -2.30
CA ILE A 306 -17.24 13.64 -2.75
C ILE A 306 -16.96 15.11 -3.03
N LEU A 307 -16.27 15.80 -2.13
CA LEU A 307 -15.95 17.22 -2.29
C LEU A 307 -15.05 17.49 -3.49
N LEU A 308 -14.01 16.68 -3.69
CA LEU A 308 -13.13 16.82 -4.86
C LEU A 308 -13.87 16.52 -6.16
N HIS A 309 -14.74 15.52 -6.16
CA HIS A 309 -15.53 15.16 -7.33
C HIS A 309 -16.60 16.23 -7.64
N ALA A 310 -17.30 16.74 -6.63
CA ALA A 310 -18.22 17.86 -6.76
C ALA A 310 -17.52 19.13 -7.27
N LEU A 311 -16.32 19.42 -6.77
CA LEU A 311 -15.50 20.54 -7.23
C LEU A 311 -15.12 20.39 -8.71
N TRP A 312 -14.78 19.18 -9.14
CA TRP A 312 -14.50 18.87 -10.54
C TRP A 312 -15.75 19.14 -11.41
N ASN A 313 -16.89 18.55 -11.07
CA ASN A 313 -18.12 18.71 -11.84
C ASN A 313 -18.61 20.16 -11.84
N GLY A 314 -18.51 20.85 -10.70
CA GLY A 314 -18.84 22.26 -10.56
C GLY A 314 -17.98 23.15 -11.45
N SER A 315 -16.69 22.83 -11.59
CA SER A 315 -15.79 23.59 -12.48
C SER A 315 -16.14 23.47 -13.96
N ALA A 316 -16.71 22.34 -14.39
CA ALA A 316 -17.19 22.14 -15.74
C ALA A 316 -18.59 22.75 -15.97
N THR A 317 -19.39 22.88 -14.91
CA THR A 317 -20.80 23.32 -15.01
C THR A 317 -20.97 24.82 -14.84
N PHE A 318 -20.22 25.45 -13.93
CA PHE A 318 -20.47 26.82 -13.48
C PHE A 318 -19.33 27.81 -13.78
N ALA A 319 -18.22 27.36 -14.36
CA ALA A 319 -17.02 28.16 -14.49
C ALA A 319 -16.26 27.85 -15.79
N ASP A 320 -15.20 28.63 -16.04
CA ASP A 320 -14.24 28.31 -17.09
C ASP A 320 -13.42 27.09 -16.65
N PHE A 321 -13.78 25.94 -17.22
CA PHE A 321 -13.12 24.68 -16.94
C PHE A 321 -11.61 24.76 -17.15
N PHE A 322 -11.10 25.41 -18.19
CA PHE A 322 -9.66 25.43 -18.48
C PHE A 322 -8.89 26.30 -17.48
N VAL A 323 -9.46 27.43 -17.07
CA VAL A 323 -8.87 28.27 -16.02
C VAL A 323 -8.83 27.52 -14.69
N LEU A 324 -9.93 26.88 -14.27
CA LEU A 324 -9.95 26.10 -13.03
C LEU A 324 -9.13 24.80 -13.13
N TYR A 325 -9.03 24.20 -14.32
CA TYR A 325 -8.17 23.07 -14.57
C TYR A 325 -6.72 23.43 -14.23
N VAL A 326 -6.21 24.54 -14.76
CA VAL A 326 -4.82 24.97 -14.53
C VAL A 326 -4.61 25.49 -13.10
N THR A 327 -5.53 26.29 -12.58
CA THR A 327 -5.35 27.00 -11.29
C THR A 327 -5.69 26.16 -10.06
N LEU A 328 -6.51 25.11 -10.21
CA LEU A 328 -7.00 24.30 -9.09
C LEU A 328 -6.75 22.81 -9.30
N GLN A 329 -7.17 22.24 -10.43
CA GLN A 329 -7.11 20.78 -10.62
C GLN A 329 -5.66 20.29 -10.80
N VAL A 330 -4.83 20.97 -11.59
CA VAL A 330 -3.41 20.65 -11.75
C VAL A 330 -2.65 20.71 -10.41
N PRO A 331 -2.77 21.76 -9.57
CA PRO A 331 -2.22 21.76 -8.22
C PRO A 331 -2.71 20.61 -7.35
N LEU A 332 -4.00 20.24 -7.42
CA LEU A 332 -4.55 19.09 -6.69
C LEU A 332 -3.91 17.77 -7.15
N PHE A 333 -3.74 17.57 -8.46
CA PHE A 333 -3.04 16.39 -9.00
C PHE A 333 -1.57 16.35 -8.57
N ILE A 334 -0.88 17.49 -8.59
CA ILE A 334 0.50 17.59 -8.09
C ILE A 334 0.53 17.21 -6.60
N GLY A 335 -0.37 17.77 -5.79
CA GLY A 335 -0.52 17.44 -4.37
C GLY A 335 -0.77 15.95 -4.14
N PHE A 336 -1.63 15.33 -4.94
CA PHE A 336 -1.89 13.90 -4.89
C PHE A 336 -0.64 13.06 -5.22
N ILE A 337 0.10 13.41 -6.27
CA ILE A 337 1.36 12.74 -6.65
C ILE A 337 2.40 12.89 -5.53
N LEU A 338 2.56 14.09 -4.97
CA LEU A 338 3.46 14.34 -3.84
C LEU A 338 3.03 13.54 -2.60
N GLY A 339 1.73 13.42 -2.35
CA GLY A 339 1.15 12.56 -1.32
C GLY A 339 1.53 11.09 -1.50
N ILE A 340 1.38 10.54 -2.71
CA ILE A 340 1.81 9.16 -3.03
C ILE A 340 3.32 9.00 -2.79
N ILE A 341 4.14 9.95 -3.22
CA ILE A 341 5.59 9.92 -3.01
C ILE A 341 5.91 9.94 -1.51
N ALA A 342 5.24 10.77 -0.72
CA ALA A 342 5.41 10.83 0.73
C ALA A 342 5.03 9.50 1.40
N LEU A 343 3.92 8.89 0.99
CA LEU A 343 3.50 7.58 1.50
C LEU A 343 4.51 6.48 1.15
N LYS A 344 5.06 6.48 -0.07
CA LYS A 344 6.10 5.53 -0.47
C LYS A 344 7.41 5.73 0.28
N ARG A 345 7.77 6.98 0.62
CA ARG A 345 8.94 7.25 1.48
C ARG A 345 8.73 6.73 2.90
N GLU A 346 7.52 6.87 3.43
CA GLU A 346 7.19 6.34 4.76
C GLU A 346 7.17 4.81 4.78
N GLU A 347 6.64 4.17 3.74
CA GLU A 347 6.68 2.71 3.56
C GLU A 347 8.14 2.19 3.50
N ALA A 348 9.01 2.88 2.76
CA ALA A 348 10.44 2.57 2.71
C ALA A 348 11.13 2.74 4.07
N ARG A 349 10.79 3.80 4.84
CA ARG A 349 11.29 4.01 6.20
C ARG A 349 10.89 2.86 7.12
N LEU A 350 9.61 2.48 7.12
CA LEU A 350 9.10 1.36 7.91
C LEU A 350 9.78 0.05 7.53
N THR A 351 9.93 -0.22 6.22
CA THR A 351 10.65 -1.40 5.72
C THR A 351 12.08 -1.43 6.26
N ARG A 352 12.79 -0.30 6.21
CA ARG A 352 14.15 -0.17 6.73
C ARG A 352 14.21 -0.46 8.23
N THR A 353 13.27 0.09 9.01
CA THR A 353 13.21 -0.15 10.46
C THR A 353 13.01 -1.64 10.76
N ARG A 354 12.05 -2.29 10.10
CA ARG A 354 11.74 -3.71 10.34
C ARG A 354 12.84 -4.65 9.88
N LEU A 355 13.44 -4.39 8.72
CA LEU A 355 14.62 -5.15 8.28
C LEU A 355 15.85 -4.89 9.16
N GLY A 356 15.95 -3.70 9.76
CA GLY A 356 17.01 -3.36 10.73
C GLY A 356 16.97 -4.23 11.99
N GLU A 357 15.78 -4.60 12.47
CA GLU A 357 15.64 -5.55 13.60
C GLU A 357 16.26 -6.91 13.26
N TYR A 358 16.04 -7.41 12.05
CA TYR A 358 16.65 -8.65 11.58
C TYR A 358 18.15 -8.53 11.32
N ALA A 359 18.62 -7.35 10.89
CA ALA A 359 20.05 -7.09 10.77
C ALA A 359 20.76 -7.12 12.13
N ALA A 360 20.14 -6.53 13.16
CA ALA A 360 20.65 -6.61 14.54
C ALA A 360 20.69 -8.05 15.06
N ALA A 361 19.79 -8.92 14.57
CA ALA A 361 19.77 -10.35 14.86
C ALA A 361 20.67 -11.20 13.91
N GLY A 362 21.43 -10.57 13.00
CA GLY A 362 22.41 -11.23 12.13
C GLY A 362 21.85 -11.87 10.85
N TRP A 363 20.57 -11.63 10.51
CA TRP A 363 19.96 -12.18 9.28
C TRP A 363 20.31 -11.38 8.02
N PHE A 364 20.60 -10.08 8.17
CA PHE A 364 20.99 -9.17 7.09
C PHE A 364 22.17 -8.29 7.51
N THR A 365 22.91 -7.78 6.54
CA THR A 365 23.85 -6.67 6.74
C THR A 365 23.13 -5.31 6.67
N PRO A 366 23.65 -4.25 7.32
CA PRO A 366 23.08 -2.90 7.20
C PRO A 366 23.00 -2.38 5.76
N GLU A 367 23.95 -2.79 4.91
CA GLU A 367 24.01 -2.47 3.49
C GLU A 367 22.89 -3.18 2.72
N GLU A 368 22.65 -4.46 2.98
CA GLU A 368 21.52 -5.20 2.42
C GLU A 368 20.20 -4.57 2.84
N VAL A 369 20.04 -4.16 4.10
CA VAL A 369 18.83 -3.45 4.55
C VAL A 369 18.61 -2.17 3.74
N THR A 370 19.66 -1.38 3.51
CA THR A 370 19.56 -0.14 2.71
C THR A 370 19.22 -0.45 1.25
N MET A 371 19.81 -1.50 0.69
CA MET A 371 19.52 -2.00 -0.66
C MET A 371 18.05 -2.43 -0.79
N LEU A 372 17.56 -3.22 0.16
CA LEU A 372 16.23 -3.81 0.16
C LEU A 372 15.12 -2.80 0.47
N ALA A 373 15.39 -1.81 1.33
CA ALA A 373 14.37 -0.87 1.79
C ALA A 373 14.11 0.30 0.82
N THR A 374 15.05 0.63 -0.08
CA THR A 374 14.97 1.84 -0.91
C THR A 374 14.83 1.54 -2.41
N PRO A 375 14.07 2.34 -3.18
CA PRO A 375 13.98 2.15 -4.62
C PRO A 375 15.32 2.28 -5.35
N ALA A 376 16.20 3.18 -4.90
CA ALA A 376 17.54 3.35 -5.45
C ALA A 376 18.42 2.14 -5.14
N GLY A 377 18.40 1.66 -3.89
CA GLY A 377 19.09 0.44 -3.48
C GLY A 377 18.67 -0.79 -4.31
N ARG A 378 17.36 -1.00 -4.48
CA ARG A 378 16.82 -2.11 -5.28
C ARG A 378 17.31 -2.08 -6.73
N LYS A 379 17.45 -0.89 -7.33
CA LYS A 379 18.01 -0.74 -8.68
C LYS A 379 19.48 -1.16 -8.72
N VAL A 380 20.28 -0.75 -7.74
CA VAL A 380 21.69 -1.15 -7.62
C VAL A 380 21.79 -2.66 -7.43
N GLY A 381 20.97 -3.26 -6.56
CA GLY A 381 20.93 -4.71 -6.36
C GLY A 381 20.59 -5.49 -7.63
N LEU A 382 19.61 -5.01 -8.41
CA LEU A 382 19.26 -5.61 -9.71
C LEU A 382 20.37 -5.46 -10.75
N ALA A 383 21.06 -4.32 -10.78
CA ALA A 383 22.19 -4.09 -11.68
C ALA A 383 23.37 -5.02 -11.34
N TRP A 384 23.70 -5.15 -10.06
CA TRP A 384 24.70 -6.10 -9.57
C TRP A 384 24.33 -7.54 -9.91
N ALA A 385 23.08 -7.95 -9.67
CA ALA A 385 22.63 -9.31 -9.99
C ALA A 385 22.67 -9.64 -11.49
N ALA A 386 22.58 -8.64 -12.36
CA ALA A 386 22.72 -8.80 -13.82
C ALA A 386 24.18 -9.06 -14.24
N GLN A 387 25.16 -8.63 -13.42
CA GLN A 387 26.59 -8.85 -13.68
C GLN A 387 27.06 -10.23 -13.23
N LEU A 388 26.26 -10.94 -12.44
CA LEU A 388 26.56 -12.30 -12.01
C LEU A 388 26.36 -13.32 -13.15
N ARG A 389 27.07 -14.45 -13.08
CA ARG A 389 26.93 -15.53 -14.07
C ARG A 389 25.48 -16.02 -14.13
N GLY A 390 24.92 -16.02 -15.34
CA GLY A 390 23.58 -16.55 -15.62
C GLY A 390 22.41 -15.62 -15.29
N ASP A 391 22.55 -14.29 -15.43
CA ASP A 391 21.52 -13.27 -15.17
C ASP A 391 20.64 -13.57 -13.94
N ARG A 392 21.12 -13.17 -12.76
CA ARG A 392 20.45 -13.47 -11.49
C ARG A 392 19.40 -12.44 -11.10
N ARG A 393 18.97 -11.57 -12.02
CA ARG A 393 17.86 -10.63 -11.78
C ARG A 393 16.59 -11.30 -11.26
N PRO A 394 16.15 -12.49 -11.73
CA PRO A 394 14.98 -13.17 -11.17
C PRO A 394 15.13 -13.48 -9.67
N LEU A 395 16.29 -14.01 -9.26
CA LEU A 395 16.60 -14.31 -7.86
C LEU A 395 16.64 -13.04 -7.01
N MET A 396 17.23 -11.95 -7.53
CA MET A 396 17.25 -10.67 -6.81
C MET A 396 15.83 -10.08 -6.64
N ARG A 397 14.95 -10.24 -7.63
CA ARG A 397 13.53 -9.85 -7.48
C ARG A 397 12.82 -10.66 -6.40
N GLU A 398 13.09 -11.96 -6.32
CA GLU A 398 12.56 -12.81 -5.27
C GLU A 398 13.10 -12.41 -3.90
N PHE A 399 14.40 -12.17 -3.78
CA PHE A 399 15.03 -11.69 -2.54
C PHE A 399 14.43 -10.35 -2.05
N ILE A 400 14.25 -9.38 -2.95
CA ILE A 400 13.59 -8.10 -2.65
C ILE A 400 12.15 -8.33 -2.19
N LYS A 401 11.40 -9.16 -2.91
CA LYS A 401 9.99 -9.45 -2.59
C LYS A 401 9.86 -10.11 -1.22
N ASP A 402 10.73 -11.07 -0.92
CA ASP A 402 10.69 -11.83 0.33
C ASP A 402 11.08 -10.98 1.53
N ALA A 403 12.12 -10.15 1.38
CA ALA A 403 12.51 -9.21 2.41
C ALA A 403 11.44 -8.16 2.68
N THR A 404 10.80 -7.62 1.64
CA THR A 404 9.73 -6.63 1.84
C THR A 404 8.49 -7.28 2.48
N ALA A 405 8.12 -8.49 2.04
CA ALA A 405 7.09 -9.28 2.69
C ALA A 405 7.42 -9.62 4.16
N LEU A 406 8.70 -9.90 4.47
CA LEU A 406 9.16 -10.15 5.84
C LEU A 406 9.00 -8.90 6.71
N ALA A 407 9.38 -7.74 6.20
CA ALA A 407 9.17 -6.46 6.89
C ALA A 407 7.68 -6.18 7.17
N SER A 408 6.82 -6.47 6.19
CA SER A 408 5.36 -6.36 6.30
C SER A 408 4.79 -7.35 7.35
N VAL A 409 5.21 -8.62 7.32
CA VAL A 409 4.83 -9.63 8.34
C VAL A 409 5.28 -9.18 9.73
N ARG A 410 6.51 -8.70 9.87
CA ARG A 410 7.03 -8.20 11.15
C ARG A 410 6.22 -7.04 11.69
N GLN A 411 5.87 -6.09 10.83
CA GLN A 411 4.98 -4.99 11.18
C GLN A 411 3.64 -5.52 11.70
N ARG A 412 3.04 -6.51 11.02
CA ARG A 412 1.79 -7.15 11.46
C ARG A 412 1.93 -7.94 12.78
N ALA A 413 3.08 -8.58 13.01
CA ALA A 413 3.37 -9.32 14.23
C ALA A 413 3.46 -8.38 15.44
N VAL A 414 4.26 -7.32 15.31
CA VAL A 414 4.46 -6.31 16.37
C VAL A 414 3.15 -5.64 16.77
N THR A 415 2.23 -5.50 15.82
CA THR A 415 0.95 -4.87 16.08
C THR A 415 -0.17 -5.88 16.40
N GLY A 416 0.10 -7.19 16.40
CA GLY A 416 -0.86 -8.23 16.78
C GLY A 416 -1.95 -8.52 15.74
N ARG A 417 -1.70 -8.26 14.45
CA ARG A 417 -2.69 -8.36 13.36
C ARG A 417 -2.97 -9.77 12.86
N ASP A 418 -2.01 -10.69 13.02
CA ASP A 418 -2.08 -12.00 12.35
C ASP A 418 -1.61 -13.12 13.28
N PRO A 419 -2.50 -14.05 13.68
CA PRO A 419 -2.11 -15.21 14.49
C PRO A 419 -1.15 -16.15 13.75
N LEU A 420 -1.06 -16.05 12.41
CA LEU A 420 -0.08 -16.77 11.60
C LEU A 420 1.20 -15.98 11.32
N ALA A 421 1.36 -14.77 11.89
CA ALA A 421 2.52 -13.93 11.60
C ALA A 421 3.84 -14.65 11.92
N ALA A 422 3.89 -15.42 13.00
CA ALA A 422 5.08 -16.16 13.41
C ALA A 422 5.47 -17.25 12.40
N ASP A 423 4.49 -17.97 11.86
CA ASP A 423 4.71 -19.01 10.85
C ASP A 423 5.17 -18.39 9.51
N ASP A 424 4.49 -17.31 9.09
CA ASP A 424 4.84 -16.56 7.88
C ASP A 424 6.25 -15.93 7.99
N GLU A 425 6.60 -15.39 9.15
CA GLU A 425 7.91 -14.81 9.46
C GLU A 425 9.00 -15.89 9.34
N ARG A 426 8.79 -17.05 9.95
CA ARG A 426 9.73 -18.18 9.88
C ARG A 426 9.94 -18.66 8.45
N ALA A 427 8.86 -18.82 7.69
CA ALA A 427 8.92 -19.25 6.29
C ALA A 427 9.68 -18.23 5.41
N LEU A 428 9.44 -16.94 5.62
CA LEU A 428 10.13 -15.87 4.87
C LEU A 428 11.61 -15.75 5.23
N LEU A 429 11.98 -15.94 6.49
CA LEU A 429 13.39 -15.96 6.90
C LEU A 429 14.16 -17.11 6.21
N ILE A 430 13.56 -18.30 6.17
CA ILE A 430 14.15 -19.46 5.48
C ILE A 430 14.29 -19.18 3.97
N ARG A 431 13.25 -18.66 3.32
CA ARG A 431 13.28 -18.37 1.88
C ARG A 431 14.28 -17.27 1.55
N THR A 432 14.30 -16.20 2.34
CA THR A 432 15.24 -15.08 2.16
C THR A 432 16.70 -15.55 2.29
N ARG A 433 16.98 -16.45 3.25
CA ARG A 433 18.31 -17.07 3.39
C ARG A 433 18.67 -17.97 2.20
N ALA A 434 17.72 -18.78 1.72
CA ALA A 434 17.94 -19.66 0.57
C ALA A 434 18.20 -18.86 -0.72
N THR A 435 17.39 -17.83 -0.99
CA THR A 435 17.57 -16.95 -2.16
C THR A 435 18.88 -16.17 -2.09
N ARG A 436 19.28 -15.72 -0.90
CA ARG A 436 20.59 -15.08 -0.67
C ARG A 436 21.74 -16.04 -0.97
N ALA A 437 21.67 -17.29 -0.51
CA ALA A 437 22.69 -18.30 -0.81
C ALA A 437 22.77 -18.60 -2.31
N ALA A 438 21.62 -18.74 -2.98
CA ALA A 438 21.56 -18.95 -4.44
C ALA A 438 22.13 -17.75 -5.22
N LEU A 439 21.92 -16.52 -4.75
CA LEU A 439 22.51 -15.31 -5.34
C LEU A 439 24.04 -15.31 -5.26
N LEU A 440 24.63 -15.91 -4.21
CA LEU A 440 26.07 -15.90 -3.94
C LEU A 440 26.78 -17.19 -4.37
N ALA A 441 26.07 -18.23 -4.82
CA ALA A 441 26.67 -19.47 -5.30
C ALA A 441 27.54 -19.21 -6.54
N TYR A 442 28.75 -19.77 -6.62
CA TYR A 442 29.69 -19.49 -7.72
C TYR A 442 29.40 -20.27 -9.00
#